data_AF-A0A7K1NSI4-F1
#
_entry.id   AF-A0A7K1NSI4-F1
#
_cell.length_a   1.000
_cell.length_b   1.000
_cell.length_c   1.000
_cell.angle_alpha   90.00
_cell.angle_beta   90.00
_cell.angle_gamma   90.00
#
_symmetry.space_group_name_H-M   'P 1'
#
loop_
_entity.id
_entity.type
_entity.pdbx_description
1 polymer ?
#
loop_
_entity_poly.entity_id
_entity_poly.type
_entity_poly.pdbx_seq_one_letter_code
_entity_poly.pdbx_strand_id
1 'polypeptide(L)'
;MTNGLRIKVHLTPGARGDIEHLNQRALKHPHGKDEALLEATIVMLHRLNGRRHPTKPLDYNPHFADLSDCDTTYVGADAYEKPPLRIVSRDIRPEQPDGITRREIVAIGARRDSEVYKIAGQRLGRPIGFTLDQLAAQRQPTAGQNRTPRAGRGVDEPFSTESDLVFD
;
A
#
# COMPACT_ATOMS: atom_id res chain seq x y z
N MET A 1 1.23 -25.81 -17.56
CA MET A 1 0.34 -25.07 -16.64
C MET A 1 1.05 -23.77 -16.31
N THR A 2 0.56 -22.63 -16.77
CA THR A 2 1.18 -21.33 -16.46
C THR A 2 1.00 -21.06 -14.97
N ASN A 3 2.10 -20.96 -14.22
CA ASN A 3 2.10 -20.55 -12.82
C ASN A 3 1.49 -19.15 -12.76
N GLY A 4 0.20 -19.07 -12.44
CA GLY A 4 -0.50 -17.79 -12.34
C GLY A 4 0.09 -16.96 -11.20
N LEU A 5 0.28 -15.66 -11.43
CA LEU A 5 0.76 -14.72 -10.42
C LEU A 5 -0.08 -14.87 -9.14
N ARG A 6 0.56 -15.28 -8.05
CA ARG A 6 -0.05 -15.36 -6.72
C ARG A 6 0.17 -14.03 -6.00
N ILE A 7 -0.91 -13.42 -5.55
CA ILE A 7 -0.90 -12.14 -4.86
C ILE A 7 -1.48 -12.33 -3.46
N LYS A 8 -0.80 -11.80 -2.45
CA LYS A 8 -1.33 -11.70 -1.08
C LYS A 8 -1.50 -10.22 -0.71
N VAL A 9 -2.70 -9.84 -0.32
CA VAL A 9 -2.99 -8.47 0.15
C VAL A 9 -2.39 -8.26 1.53
N HIS A 10 -1.75 -7.10 1.72
CA HIS A 10 -1.17 -6.67 2.98
C HIS A 10 -1.63 -5.24 3.27
N LEU A 11 -2.26 -5.02 4.41
CA LEU A 11 -2.69 -3.68 4.84
C LEU A 11 -1.53 -2.97 5.54
N THR A 12 -1.16 -1.78 5.07
CA THR A 12 -0.29 -0.90 5.84
C THR A 12 -0.99 -0.43 7.12
N PRO A 13 -0.26 0.05 8.16
CA PRO A 13 -0.88 0.59 9.35
C PRO A 13 -1.88 1.72 9.05
N GLY A 14 -1.54 2.60 8.11
CA GLY A 14 -2.44 3.68 7.67
C GLY A 14 -3.73 3.14 7.02
N ALA A 15 -3.61 2.15 6.12
CA ALA A 15 -4.78 1.54 5.49
C ALA A 15 -5.67 0.79 6.50
N ARG A 16 -5.09 0.18 7.53
CA ARG A 16 -5.85 -0.42 8.64
C ARG A 16 -6.68 0.64 9.38
N GLY A 17 -6.07 1.80 9.68
CA GLY A 17 -6.77 2.94 10.27
C GLY A 17 -7.91 3.48 9.39
N ASP A 18 -7.74 3.47 8.06
CA ASP A 18 -8.82 3.88 7.14
C ASP A 18 -10.05 2.95 7.23
N ILE A 19 -9.82 1.63 7.30
CA ILE A 19 -10.89 0.64 7.48
C ILE A 19 -11.56 0.82 8.83
N GLU A 20 -10.78 1.06 9.88
CA GLU A 20 -11.30 1.29 11.22
C GLU A 20 -12.19 2.54 11.27
N HIS A 21 -11.78 3.64 10.63
CA HIS A 21 -12.62 4.83 10.50
C HIS A 21 -13.90 4.57 9.69
N LEU A 22 -13.84 3.80 8.60
CA LEU A 22 -15.03 3.39 7.85
C LEU A 22 -15.97 2.54 8.71
N ASN A 23 -15.42 1.62 9.50
CA ASN A 23 -16.19 0.79 10.42
C ASN A 23 -16.86 1.64 11.51
N GLN A 24 -16.14 2.58 12.12
CA GLN A 24 -16.71 3.50 13.11
C GLN A 24 -17.87 4.34 12.54
N ARG A 25 -17.79 4.73 11.27
CA ARG A 25 -18.87 5.43 10.57
C ARG A 25 -20.07 4.53 10.32
N ALA A 26 -19.84 3.31 9.84
CA ALA A 26 -20.88 2.31 9.63
C ALA A 26 -21.65 2.01 10.93
N LEU A 27 -20.95 1.85 12.06
CA LEU A 27 -21.56 1.59 13.36
C LEU A 27 -22.47 2.73 13.87
N LYS A 28 -22.22 3.98 13.45
CA LYS A 28 -23.10 5.12 13.80
C LYS A 28 -24.39 5.15 12.99
N HIS A 29 -24.41 4.50 11.82
CA HIS A 29 -25.51 4.52 10.87
C HIS A 29 -25.77 3.11 10.33
N PRO A 30 -26.28 2.19 11.17
CA PRO A 30 -26.60 0.83 10.73
C PRO A 30 -27.64 0.87 9.61
N HIS A 31 -27.48 -0.02 8.64
CA HIS A 31 -28.25 -0.12 7.39
C HIS A 31 -28.16 1.13 6.50
N GLY A 32 -27.18 2.01 6.76
CA GLY A 32 -26.91 3.21 6.01
C GLY A 32 -25.89 3.02 4.88
N LYS A 33 -25.66 4.10 4.12
CA LYS A 33 -24.68 4.12 3.03
C LYS A 33 -23.26 3.77 3.50
N ASP A 34 -22.91 4.11 4.74
CA ASP A 34 -21.57 3.88 5.28
C ASP A 34 -21.30 2.40 5.58
N GLU A 35 -22.31 1.64 6.01
CA GLU A 35 -22.20 0.18 6.17
C GLU A 35 -22.03 -0.51 4.81
N ALA A 36 -22.91 -0.19 3.85
CA ALA A 36 -22.81 -0.75 2.49
C ALA A 36 -21.45 -0.42 1.83
N LEU A 37 -20.89 0.76 2.12
CA LEU A 37 -19.58 1.17 1.61
C LEU A 37 -18.42 0.42 2.29
N LEU A 38 -18.52 0.14 3.60
CA LEU A 38 -17.58 -0.73 4.31
C LEU A 38 -17.59 -2.15 3.72
N GLU A 39 -18.77 -2.73 3.52
CA GLU A 39 -18.93 -4.05 2.91
C GLU A 39 -18.33 -4.10 1.51
N ALA A 40 -18.64 -3.12 0.66
CA ALA A 40 -18.06 -3.00 -0.68
C ALA A 40 -16.52 -2.90 -0.64
N THR A 41 -15.97 -2.20 0.37
CA THR A 41 -14.53 -2.10 0.59
C THR A 41 -13.92 -3.46 0.95
N ILE A 42 -14.53 -4.19 1.89
CA ILE A 42 -14.08 -5.52 2.31
C ILE A 42 -14.11 -6.50 1.12
N VAL A 43 -15.22 -6.53 0.37
CA VAL A 43 -15.34 -7.36 -0.84
C VAL A 43 -14.27 -7.01 -1.86
N MET A 44 -13.97 -5.73 -2.07
CA MET A 44 -12.92 -5.32 -2.98
C MET A 44 -11.53 -5.77 -2.51
N LEU A 45 -11.22 -5.66 -1.22
CA LEU A 45 -9.96 -6.15 -0.66
C LEU A 45 -9.81 -7.66 -0.86
N HIS A 46 -10.88 -8.44 -0.70
CA HIS A 46 -10.87 -9.87 -1.03
C HIS A 46 -10.62 -10.12 -2.52
N ARG A 47 -11.22 -9.33 -3.42
CA ARG A 47 -10.98 -9.46 -4.87
C ARG A 47 -9.56 -9.10 -5.29
N LEU A 48 -8.93 -8.17 -4.56
CA LEU A 48 -7.54 -7.79 -4.79
C LEU A 48 -6.54 -8.86 -4.31
N ASN A 49 -7.01 -9.82 -3.49
CA ASN A 49 -6.25 -10.97 -3.02
C ASN A 49 -6.32 -12.14 -4.02
N GLY A 50 -5.24 -12.90 -4.16
CA GLY A 50 -5.17 -14.07 -5.04
C GLY A 50 -4.71 -13.71 -6.46
N ARG A 51 -5.62 -13.63 -7.42
CA ARG A 51 -5.28 -13.40 -8.84
C ARG A 51 -5.26 -11.92 -9.18
N ARG A 52 -4.71 -11.59 -10.36
CA ARG A 52 -4.69 -10.22 -10.87
C ARG A 52 -6.12 -9.71 -11.09
N HIS A 53 -6.58 -8.83 -10.20
CA HIS A 53 -7.77 -8.02 -10.39
C HIS A 53 -7.46 -6.82 -11.30
N PRO A 54 -8.39 -6.37 -12.16
CA PRO A 54 -8.20 -5.15 -12.94
C PRO A 54 -8.02 -3.95 -12.00
N THR A 55 -6.87 -3.29 -12.13
CA THR A 55 -6.53 -2.05 -11.44
C THR A 55 -6.16 -1.01 -12.48
N LYS A 56 -6.26 0.28 -12.12
CA LYS A 56 -5.79 1.37 -12.99
C LYS A 56 -4.42 1.86 -12.48
N PRO A 57 -3.35 1.76 -13.29
CA PRO A 57 -2.08 2.39 -12.96
C PRO A 57 -2.24 3.89 -12.73
N LEU A 58 -1.48 4.42 -11.78
CA LEU A 58 -1.37 5.85 -11.55
C LEU A 58 -0.23 6.42 -12.38
N ASP A 59 -0.48 7.53 -13.06
CA ASP A 59 0.55 8.27 -13.77
C ASP A 59 1.21 9.27 -12.83
N TYR A 60 2.47 9.62 -13.10
CA TYR A 60 3.13 10.73 -12.41
C TYR A 60 2.38 12.05 -12.66
N ASN A 61 2.22 12.82 -11.60
CA ASN A 61 1.70 14.18 -11.66
C ASN A 61 2.51 15.06 -10.69
N PRO A 62 3.12 16.16 -11.16
CA PRO A 62 4.01 16.99 -10.34
C PRO A 62 3.30 17.70 -9.17
N HIS A 63 1.96 17.77 -9.16
CA HIS A 63 1.19 18.32 -8.04
C HIS A 63 1.04 17.34 -6.86
N PHE A 64 1.43 16.09 -7.04
CA PHE A 64 1.38 15.05 -6.01
C PHE A 64 2.78 14.44 -5.82
N ALA A 65 2.90 13.59 -4.80
CA ALA A 65 4.02 12.66 -4.73
C ALA A 65 3.97 11.69 -5.92
N ASP A 66 5.12 11.22 -6.38
CA ASP A 66 5.15 10.20 -7.43
C ASP A 66 4.58 8.87 -6.91
N LEU A 67 3.46 8.46 -7.51
CA LEU A 67 2.74 7.22 -7.23
C LEU A 67 2.74 6.31 -8.48
N SER A 68 3.68 6.47 -9.40
CA SER A 68 3.74 5.74 -10.67
C SER A 68 3.96 4.22 -10.53
N ASP A 69 4.43 3.76 -9.37
CA ASP A 69 4.50 2.35 -9.00
C ASP A 69 3.21 1.83 -8.32
N CYS A 70 2.20 2.68 -8.19
CA CYS A 70 0.94 2.36 -7.56
C CYS A 70 -0.20 2.25 -8.57
N ASP A 71 -1.22 1.53 -8.13
CA ASP A 71 -2.48 1.29 -8.79
C ASP A 71 -3.62 1.91 -7.97
N THR A 72 -4.72 2.24 -8.64
CA THR A 72 -5.97 2.67 -8.02
C THR A 72 -7.14 1.76 -8.40
N THR A 73 -7.98 1.48 -7.41
CA THR A 73 -9.22 0.71 -7.56
C THR A 73 -10.38 1.52 -7.00
N TYR A 74 -11.48 1.60 -7.75
CA TYR A 74 -12.68 2.32 -7.32
C TYR A 74 -13.56 1.44 -6.44
N VAL A 75 -14.12 2.03 -5.38
CA VAL A 75 -15.02 1.33 -4.46
C VAL A 75 -16.28 2.17 -4.24
N GLY A 76 -17.43 1.52 -4.45
CA GLY A 76 -18.76 2.09 -4.22
C GLY A 76 -19.77 0.99 -3.97
N ALA A 77 -20.80 1.33 -3.20
CA ALA A 77 -21.89 0.41 -2.85
C ALA A 77 -23.05 0.44 -3.86
N ASP A 78 -23.20 1.54 -4.60
CA ASP A 78 -24.23 1.73 -5.62
C ASP A 78 -23.58 1.79 -7.01
N ALA A 79 -24.09 0.99 -7.95
CA ALA A 79 -23.61 0.94 -9.33
C ALA A 79 -24.04 2.13 -10.18
N TYR A 80 -25.08 2.87 -9.76
CA TYR A 80 -25.59 4.05 -10.45
C TYR A 80 -24.95 5.35 -9.95
N GLU A 81 -24.29 5.32 -8.79
CA GLU A 81 -23.52 6.45 -8.26
C GLU A 81 -22.03 6.34 -8.62
N LYS A 82 -21.35 7.49 -8.72
CA LYS A 82 -19.88 7.48 -8.88
C LYS A 82 -19.26 6.90 -7.61
N PRO A 83 -18.32 5.92 -7.72
CA PRO A 83 -17.66 5.33 -6.55
C PRO A 83 -17.02 6.41 -5.66
N PRO A 84 -17.46 6.55 -4.39
CA PRO A 84 -17.01 7.61 -3.50
C PRO A 84 -15.62 7.35 -2.92
N LEU A 85 -15.15 6.09 -2.92
CA LEU A 85 -13.84 5.70 -2.40
C LEU A 85 -12.91 5.21 -3.50
N ARG A 86 -11.62 5.28 -3.16
CA ARG A 86 -10.51 4.69 -3.90
C ARG A 86 -9.62 3.91 -2.94
N ILE A 87 -9.13 2.78 -3.40
CA ILE A 87 -8.02 2.05 -2.81
C ILE A 87 -6.77 2.39 -3.63
N VAL A 88 -5.69 2.75 -2.96
CA VAL A 88 -4.35 2.90 -3.54
C VAL A 88 -3.50 1.73 -3.08
N SER A 89 -2.92 1.00 -4.03
CA SER A 89 -2.11 -0.17 -3.75
C SER A 89 -0.85 -0.22 -4.61
N ARG A 90 0.15 -0.96 -4.18
CA ARG A 90 1.32 -1.28 -5.02
C ARG A 90 1.71 -2.75 -4.86
N ASP A 91 2.24 -3.33 -5.93
CA ASP A 91 2.67 -4.72 -5.94
C ASP A 91 4.18 -4.81 -5.70
N ILE A 92 4.57 -5.43 -4.58
CA ILE A 92 5.95 -5.74 -4.23
C ILE A 92 6.23 -7.17 -4.69
N ARG A 93 7.05 -7.29 -5.73
CA ARG A 93 7.45 -8.60 -6.25
C ARG A 93 8.42 -9.28 -5.28
N PRO A 94 8.32 -10.60 -5.10
CA PRO A 94 9.28 -11.36 -4.32
C PRO A 94 10.65 -11.34 -5.01
N GLU A 95 11.72 -11.51 -4.23
CA GLU A 95 13.07 -11.73 -4.77
C GLU A 95 13.20 -13.09 -5.45
N GLN A 96 12.49 -14.10 -4.90
CA GLN A 96 12.50 -15.47 -5.43
C GLN A 96 11.46 -15.63 -6.56
N PRO A 97 11.79 -16.33 -7.67
CA PRO A 97 10.90 -16.50 -8.83
C PRO A 97 9.52 -17.10 -8.52
N ASP A 98 9.43 -18.01 -7.55
CA ASP A 98 8.18 -18.69 -7.16
C ASP A 98 7.50 -18.03 -5.94
N GLY A 99 7.99 -16.88 -5.50
CA GLY A 99 7.43 -16.18 -4.36
C GLY A 99 6.02 -15.61 -4.63
N ILE A 100 5.35 -15.23 -3.55
CA ILE A 100 4.03 -14.59 -3.62
C ILE A 100 4.23 -13.07 -3.68
N THR A 101 3.63 -12.42 -4.68
CA THR A 101 3.63 -10.96 -4.77
C THR A 101 2.82 -10.37 -3.62
N ARG A 102 3.40 -9.42 -2.90
CA ARG A 102 2.69 -8.70 -1.84
C ARG A 102 2.02 -7.47 -2.42
N ARG A 103 0.69 -7.43 -2.40
CA ARG A 103 -0.07 -6.23 -2.72
C ARG A 103 -0.26 -5.40 -1.47
N GLU A 104 0.51 -4.33 -1.35
CA GLU A 104 0.39 -3.41 -0.23
C GLU A 104 -0.75 -2.42 -0.48
N ILE A 105 -1.73 -2.40 0.41
CA ILE A 105 -2.76 -1.35 0.45
C ILE A 105 -2.20 -0.18 1.25
N VAL A 106 -1.96 0.93 0.56
CA VAL A 106 -1.33 2.13 1.11
C VAL A 106 -2.38 3.05 1.73
N ALA A 107 -3.50 3.24 1.04
CA ALA A 107 -4.58 4.10 1.51
C ALA A 107 -5.93 3.67 0.96
N ILE A 108 -6.97 3.88 1.76
CA ILE A 108 -8.38 3.77 1.38
C ILE A 108 -9.03 5.09 1.77
N GLY A 109 -9.60 5.81 0.81
CA GLY A 109 -10.09 7.14 1.10
C GLY A 109 -10.98 7.73 0.03
N ALA A 110 -11.45 8.95 0.30
CA ALA A 110 -12.35 9.66 -0.58
C ALA A 110 -11.71 9.87 -1.97
N ARG A 111 -12.54 9.67 -3.00
CA ARG A 111 -12.22 10.02 -4.38
C ARG A 111 -12.12 11.54 -4.57
N ARG A 112 -12.92 12.29 -3.81
CA ARG A 112 -13.05 13.75 -3.92
C ARG A 112 -11.69 14.43 -3.73
N ASP A 113 -11.43 15.44 -4.56
CA ASP A 113 -10.24 16.31 -4.52
C ASP A 113 -8.90 15.56 -4.52
N SER A 114 -8.90 14.31 -5.01
CA SER A 114 -7.74 13.41 -5.04
C SER A 114 -7.06 13.24 -3.67
N GLU A 115 -7.84 13.35 -2.58
CA GLU A 115 -7.33 13.32 -1.20
C GLU A 115 -6.56 12.03 -0.90
N VAL A 116 -7.06 10.88 -1.34
CA VAL A 116 -6.41 9.58 -1.13
C VAL A 116 -4.98 9.53 -1.70
N TYR A 117 -4.68 10.26 -2.78
CA TYR A 117 -3.34 10.27 -3.38
C TYR A 117 -2.37 11.11 -2.55
N LYS A 118 -2.84 12.20 -1.94
CA LYS A 118 -2.04 13.00 -0.99
C LYS A 118 -1.66 12.16 0.23
N ILE A 119 -2.65 11.47 0.81
CA ILE A 119 -2.47 10.57 1.94
C ILE A 119 -1.50 9.43 1.59
N ALA A 120 -1.66 8.80 0.42
CA ALA A 120 -0.77 7.74 -0.03
C ALA A 120 0.68 8.22 -0.17
N GLY A 121 0.89 9.39 -0.79
CA GLY A 121 2.22 10.00 -0.92
C GLY A 121 2.90 10.25 0.43
N GLN A 122 2.15 10.82 1.38
CA GLN A 122 2.63 11.06 2.74
C GLN A 122 3.01 9.76 3.46
N ARG A 123 2.17 8.72 3.37
CA ARG A 123 2.42 7.41 4.01
C ARG A 123 3.61 6.68 3.41
N LEU A 124 3.90 6.91 2.14
CA LEU A 124 5.09 6.39 1.47
C LEU A 124 6.34 7.24 1.70
N GLY A 125 6.23 8.36 2.44
CA GLY A 125 7.34 9.29 2.70
C GLY A 125 7.87 9.96 1.44
N ARG A 126 7.02 10.17 0.43
CA ARG A 126 7.42 10.70 -0.87
C ARG A 126 7.14 12.21 -0.95
N PRO A 127 8.13 13.04 -1.30
CA PRO A 127 7.92 14.46 -1.50
C PRO A 127 7.16 14.74 -2.79
N ILE A 128 6.42 15.85 -2.81
CA ILE A 128 5.67 16.32 -3.98
C ILE A 128 6.66 16.80 -5.05
N GLY A 129 6.38 16.49 -6.31
CA GLY A 129 7.14 16.98 -7.45
C GLY A 129 8.42 16.19 -7.78
N PHE A 130 8.82 15.23 -6.96
CA PHE A 130 9.96 14.35 -7.23
C PHE A 130 9.51 13.04 -7.84
N THR A 131 10.22 12.57 -8.87
CA THR A 131 9.98 11.25 -9.47
C THR A 131 10.65 10.14 -8.64
N LEU A 132 10.19 8.90 -8.82
CA LEU A 132 10.80 7.73 -8.17
C LEU A 132 12.28 7.57 -8.54
N ASP A 133 12.66 7.87 -9.78
CA ASP A 133 14.05 7.83 -10.23
C ASP A 133 14.91 8.90 -9.52
N GLN A 134 14.38 10.11 -9.35
CA GLN A 134 15.07 11.17 -8.60
C GLN A 134 15.25 10.78 -7.13
N LEU A 135 14.23 10.15 -6.51
CA LEU A 135 14.32 9.65 -5.15
C LEU A 135 15.32 8.50 -5.01
N ALA A 136 15.39 7.62 -6.01
CA ALA A 136 16.38 6.54 -6.05
C ALA A 136 17.81 7.09 -6.17
N ALA A 137 18.03 8.10 -7.03
CA ALA A 137 19.32 8.76 -7.19
C ALA A 137 19.78 9.47 -5.90
N GLN A 138 18.87 10.10 -5.15
CA GLN A 138 19.17 10.75 -3.86
C GLN A 138 19.54 9.77 -2.74
N ARG A 139 19.15 8.49 -2.83
CA ARG A 139 19.58 7.46 -1.87
C ARG A 139 20.99 6.95 -2.14
N GLN A 140 21.53 7.18 -3.33
CA GLN A 140 22.84 6.65 -3.75
C GLN A 140 24.11 7.47 -3.40
N PRO A 141 24.11 8.67 -2.79
CA PRO A 141 25.37 9.37 -2.52
C PRO A 141 25.89 9.12 -1.09
N THR A 142 26.25 7.87 -0.75
CA THR A 142 27.20 7.59 0.38
C THR A 142 27.84 6.19 0.38
N ALA A 143 27.63 5.32 -0.62
CA ALA A 143 28.25 3.99 -0.62
C ALA A 143 29.75 3.97 -0.99
N GLY A 144 30.44 5.12 -0.99
CA GLY A 144 31.80 5.26 -1.52
C GLY A 144 32.69 6.28 -0.81
N GLN A 145 32.51 6.53 0.49
CA GLN A 145 33.52 7.25 1.28
C GLN A 145 34.15 6.33 2.33
N ASN A 146 35.26 5.71 1.91
CA ASN A 146 36.40 5.23 2.70
C ASN A 146 36.20 5.17 4.22
N ARG A 147 35.89 3.99 4.75
CA ARG A 147 36.33 3.61 6.10
C ARG A 147 37.24 2.39 6.00
N THR A 148 38.54 2.67 6.06
CA THR A 148 39.60 1.72 6.37
C THR A 148 39.20 0.83 7.56
N PRO A 149 39.44 -0.48 7.52
CA PRO A 149 39.12 -1.37 8.63
C PRO A 149 40.11 -1.11 9.78
N ARG A 150 39.64 -0.54 10.89
CA ARG A 150 40.38 -0.55 12.15
C ARG A 150 39.97 -1.80 12.93
N ALA A 151 40.88 -2.77 12.96
CA ALA A 151 40.78 -3.96 13.79
C ALA A 151 40.55 -3.58 15.27
N GLY A 152 39.63 -4.28 15.94
CA GLY A 152 39.51 -4.20 17.39
C GLY A 152 38.21 -4.78 17.98
N ARG A 153 38.28 -6.06 18.37
CA ARG A 153 37.80 -6.64 19.64
C ARG A 153 36.28 -6.60 19.95
N GLY A 154 35.64 -7.77 19.94
CA GLY A 154 34.19 -7.97 20.18
C GLY A 154 33.77 -8.09 21.65
N VAL A 155 32.49 -8.40 21.87
CA VAL A 155 31.86 -9.29 22.90
C VAL A 155 30.40 -9.54 22.45
N ASP A 156 29.93 -10.76 22.68
CA ASP A 156 28.57 -11.31 22.47
C ASP A 156 27.43 -10.54 23.17
N GLU A 157 26.25 -10.47 22.53
CA GLU A 157 24.94 -10.61 23.21
C GLU A 157 23.82 -10.95 22.21
N PRO A 158 22.90 -11.88 22.53
CA PRO A 158 21.88 -12.36 21.59
C PRO A 158 20.61 -11.50 21.62
N PHE A 159 20.20 -11.01 20.45
CA PHE A 159 18.89 -10.38 20.28
C PHE A 159 17.76 -11.41 20.33
N SER A 160 16.78 -11.15 21.19
CA SER A 160 15.56 -11.94 21.37
C SER A 160 14.65 -11.80 20.15
N THR A 161 14.16 -12.93 19.66
CA THR A 161 13.23 -13.06 18.54
C THR A 161 11.83 -12.62 18.96
N GLU A 162 11.32 -11.52 18.42
CA GLU A 162 9.88 -11.22 18.48
C GLU A 162 9.14 -11.98 17.38
N SER A 163 8.07 -12.65 17.81
CA SER A 163 7.26 -13.58 17.02
C SER A 163 6.34 -12.87 16.03
N ASP A 164 6.53 -13.15 14.75
CA ASP A 164 5.56 -12.81 13.70
C ASP A 164 4.32 -13.71 13.80
N LEU A 165 3.17 -13.11 14.13
CA LEU A 165 1.87 -13.79 14.04
C LEU A 165 1.41 -13.85 12.58
N VAL A 166 1.48 -15.05 12.02
CA VAL A 166 0.87 -15.44 10.73
C VAL A 166 -0.54 -15.94 11.00
N PHE A 167 -1.52 -15.48 10.21
CA PHE A 167 -2.86 -16.08 10.19
C PHE A 167 -2.98 -17.00 8.96
N ASP A 168 -3.49 -18.21 9.21
CA ASP A 168 -3.79 -19.29 8.25
C ASP A 168 -4.85 -18.90 7.20
#